data_AF-A0A1A7XHR3-F1
#
_entry.id   AF-A0A1A7XHR3-F1
#
_cell.length_a   1.000
_cell.length_b   1.000
_cell.length_c   1.000
_cell.angle_alpha   90.00
_cell.angle_beta   90.00
_cell.angle_gamma   90.00
#
_symmetry.space_group_name_H-M   'P 1'
#
loop_
_entity.id
_entity.type
_entity.pdbx_description
1 polymer ?
#
loop_
_entity_poly.entity_id
_entity_poly.type
_entity_poly.pdbx_seq_one_letter_code
_entity_poly.pdbx_strand_id
1 'polypeptide(L)'
;LQLCDIADRVNLGLIPSSEDGWPIACRLLRKKTGGILHIHQNVTQPLQNPADNDAAEGVSAKKTDREVWQTWAKDTANQVASLFKDVTGALWVTNIQHIEPVKSYAPRVHHIVLDLECRPS
;
A
#
# COMPACT_ATOMS: atom_id res chain seq x y z
N LEU A 1 6.22 4.83 27.17
CA LEU A 1 4.97 4.20 26.69
C LEU A 1 5.33 3.14 25.66
N GLN A 2 4.95 1.88 25.87
CA GLN A 2 5.21 0.81 24.90
C GLN A 2 4.01 0.70 23.96
N LEU A 3 4.15 1.20 22.73
CA LEU A 3 3.13 1.16 21.69
C LEU A 3 3.17 -0.19 20.96
N CYS A 4 2.43 -1.18 21.44
CA CYS A 4 2.26 -2.47 20.75
C CYS A 4 0.97 -3.20 21.15
N ASP A 5 0.38 -3.98 20.23
CA ASP A 5 -0.78 -4.86 20.51
C ASP A 5 -2.04 -4.12 21.00
N ILE A 6 -2.34 -2.95 20.42
CA ILE A 6 -3.43 -2.08 20.87
C ILE A 6 -4.44 -1.67 19.78
N ALA A 7 -4.06 -1.73 18.51
CA ALA A 7 -4.82 -1.15 17.42
C ALA A 7 -5.49 -2.21 16.53
N ASP A 8 -6.76 -1.97 16.21
CA ASP A 8 -7.51 -2.73 15.21
C ASP A 8 -7.33 -2.12 13.79
N ARG A 9 -6.94 -0.84 13.72
CA ARG A 9 -6.62 -0.11 12.49
C ARG A 9 -5.50 0.90 12.74
N VAL A 10 -4.57 1.04 11.79
CA VAL A 10 -3.51 2.06 11.82
C VAL A 10 -3.57 2.89 10.54
N ASN A 11 -3.66 4.21 10.68
CA ASN A 11 -3.65 5.15 9.57
C ASN A 11 -2.21 5.60 9.27
N LEU A 12 -1.76 5.32 8.06
CA LEU A 12 -0.44 5.63 7.54
C LEU A 12 -0.60 6.69 6.45
N GLY A 13 -0.90 7.92 6.89
CA GLY A 13 -1.38 9.02 6.02
C GLY A 13 -0.30 9.96 5.46
N LEU A 14 0.99 9.62 5.59
CA LEU A 14 2.08 10.46 5.08
C LEU A 14 2.26 10.27 3.58
N ILE A 15 2.55 11.36 2.87
CA ILE A 15 2.91 11.40 1.46
C ILE A 15 4.29 12.06 1.31
N PRO A 16 5.13 11.66 0.33
CA PRO A 16 4.83 10.73 -0.77
C PRO A 16 4.79 9.25 -0.36
N SER A 17 5.33 8.91 0.81
CA SER A 17 5.30 7.56 1.38
C SER A 17 5.24 7.61 2.90
N SER A 18 4.74 6.54 3.50
CA SER A 18 4.69 6.31 4.93
C SER A 18 5.58 5.12 5.38
N GLU A 19 6.49 4.64 4.53
CA GLU A 19 7.28 3.40 4.73
C GLU A 19 8.04 3.37 6.06
N ASP A 20 8.62 4.50 6.48
CA ASP A 20 9.34 4.61 7.76
C ASP A 20 8.43 4.32 8.97
N GLY A 21 7.11 4.49 8.83
CA GLY A 21 6.12 4.20 9.85
C GLY A 21 5.67 2.74 9.89
N TRP A 22 5.93 1.94 8.86
CA TRP A 22 5.41 0.57 8.74
C TRP A 22 5.86 -0.36 9.87
N PRO A 23 7.13 -0.37 10.33
CA PRO A 23 7.54 -1.22 11.44
C PRO A 23 6.78 -0.92 12.74
N ILE A 24 6.50 0.37 13.00
CA ILE A 24 5.72 0.79 14.17
C ILE A 24 4.25 0.37 14.00
N ALA A 25 3.68 0.54 12.81
CA ALA A 25 2.32 0.12 12.51
C ALA A 25 2.12 -1.39 12.69
N CYS A 26 3.09 -2.21 12.26
CA CYS A 26 3.08 -3.66 12.48
C CYS A 26 3.07 -4.01 13.98
N ARG A 27 3.85 -3.30 14.81
CA ARG A 27 3.85 -3.50 16.27
C ARG A 27 2.52 -3.16 16.92
N LEU A 28 1.85 -2.14 16.40
CA LEU A 28 0.60 -1.61 16.96
C LEU A 28 -0.58 -2.56 16.77
N LEU A 29 -0.62 -3.31 15.67
CA LEU A 29 -1.73 -4.24 15.40
C LEU A 29 -1.85 -5.31 16.48
N ARG A 30 -3.11 -5.68 16.79
CA ARG A 30 -3.38 -6.72 17.77
C ARG A 30 -2.78 -8.06 17.34
N LYS A 31 -1.95 -8.65 18.19
CA LYS A 31 -1.21 -9.89 17.89
C LYS A 31 -2.10 -11.11 17.72
N LYS A 32 -3.28 -11.12 18.36
CA LYS A 32 -4.22 -12.26 18.31
C LYS A 32 -5.23 -12.15 17.19
N THR A 33 -5.64 -10.95 16.82
CA THR A 33 -6.76 -10.73 15.89
C THR A 33 -6.31 -10.08 14.59
N GLY A 34 -5.13 -9.46 14.57
CA GLY A 34 -4.69 -8.62 13.47
C GLY A 34 -5.46 -7.29 13.38
N GLY A 35 -5.50 -6.72 12.19
CA GLY A 35 -6.18 -5.46 11.92
C GLY A 35 -5.95 -4.95 10.50
N ILE A 36 -6.23 -3.66 10.26
CA ILE A 36 -6.07 -3.02 8.95
C ILE A 36 -4.96 -1.97 9.00
N LEU A 37 -4.05 -2.01 8.03
CA LEU A 37 -3.17 -0.88 7.70
C LEU A 37 -3.80 -0.07 6.57
N HIS A 38 -4.03 1.22 6.81
CA HIS A 38 -4.57 2.16 5.81
C HIS A 38 -3.45 3.04 5.28
N ILE A 39 -2.86 2.66 4.15
CA ILE A 39 -1.58 3.16 3.65
C ILE A 39 -1.81 4.16 2.52
N HIS A 40 -1.33 5.38 2.70
CA HIS A 40 -1.31 6.41 1.65
C HIS A 40 0.03 6.34 0.90
N GLN A 41 -0.01 6.43 -0.43
CA GLN A 41 1.20 6.49 -1.26
C GLN A 41 0.98 7.35 -2.50
N ASN A 42 2.03 8.08 -2.89
CA ASN A 42 2.17 8.61 -4.24
C ASN A 42 2.82 7.55 -5.13
N VAL A 43 2.03 6.93 -6.01
CA VAL A 43 2.52 5.97 -7.01
C VAL A 43 2.80 6.69 -8.32
N THR A 44 4.01 6.49 -8.84
CA THR A 44 4.47 7.07 -10.11
C THR A 44 4.48 6.01 -11.19
N GLN A 45 3.87 6.28 -12.33
CA GLN A 45 3.98 5.37 -13.47
C GLN A 45 5.32 5.55 -14.20
N PRO A 46 5.94 4.45 -14.66
CA PRO A 46 7.11 4.53 -15.53
C PRO A 46 6.82 5.33 -16.81
N LEU A 47 7.85 6.00 -17.33
CA LEU A 47 7.80 6.60 -18.67
C LEU A 47 7.60 5.48 -19.71
N GLN A 48 6.50 5.54 -20.46
CA GLN A 48 6.36 4.77 -21.70
C GLN A 48 7.17 5.46 -22.80
N ASN A 49 7.84 4.67 -23.65
CA ASN A 49 8.63 5.21 -24.77
C ASN A 49 7.71 5.94 -25.76
N PRO A 50 8.09 7.14 -26.25
CA PRO A 50 7.22 7.98 -27.10
C PRO A 50 6.97 7.44 -28.52
N ALA A 51 7.40 6.21 -28.85
CA ALA A 51 7.18 5.61 -30.16
C ALA A 51 5.82 4.91 -30.31
N ASP A 52 5.09 4.70 -29.21
CA ASP A 52 3.83 3.96 -29.21
C ASP A 52 2.63 4.88 -28.89
N ASN A 53 1.99 5.32 -29.98
CA ASN A 53 0.57 5.68 -30.11
C ASN A 53 0.15 7.16 -30.02
N ASP A 54 -0.16 7.70 -31.19
CA ASP A 54 -1.16 8.74 -31.41
C ASP A 54 -2.58 8.25 -31.02
N ALA A 55 -3.32 9.13 -30.33
CA ALA A 55 -4.79 9.25 -30.33
C ALA A 55 -5.71 8.18 -29.66
N ALA A 56 -5.25 7.41 -28.67
CA ALA A 56 -6.12 6.52 -27.86
C ALA A 56 -5.93 6.67 -26.32
N GLU A 57 -5.82 7.91 -25.82
CA GLU A 57 -5.27 8.20 -24.49
C GLU A 57 -6.19 7.96 -23.28
N GLY A 58 -7.51 7.76 -23.44
CA GLY A 58 -8.44 7.81 -22.31
C GLY A 58 -8.70 6.49 -21.55
N VAL A 59 -8.84 5.38 -22.27
CA VAL A 59 -9.25 4.07 -21.69
C VAL A 59 -8.05 3.17 -21.45
N SER A 60 -7.04 3.22 -22.34
CA SER A 60 -5.80 2.46 -22.21
C SER A 60 -4.99 2.92 -20.99
N ALA A 61 -4.84 4.24 -20.82
CA ALA A 61 -4.10 4.82 -19.69
C ALA A 61 -4.69 4.42 -18.33
N LYS A 62 -6.01 4.49 -18.16
CA LYS A 62 -6.68 4.10 -16.91
C LYS A 62 -6.50 2.61 -16.57
N LYS A 63 -6.43 1.75 -17.60
CA LYS A 63 -6.13 0.32 -17.40
C LYS A 63 -4.70 0.13 -16.91
N THR A 64 -3.75 0.86 -17.50
CA THR A 64 -2.34 0.83 -17.06
C THR A 64 -2.14 1.42 -15.65
N ASP A 65 -2.88 2.47 -15.27
CA ASP A 65 -2.84 3.04 -13.91
C ASP A 65 -3.19 1.97 -12.88
N ARG A 66 -4.32 1.27 -13.11
CA ARG A 66 -4.81 0.26 -12.18
C ARG A 66 -3.86 -0.94 -12.08
N GLU A 67 -3.22 -1.34 -13.17
CA GLU A 67 -2.20 -2.40 -13.15
C GLU A 67 -0.95 -2.00 -12.36
N VAL A 68 -0.51 -0.75 -12.51
CA VAL A 68 0.61 -0.19 -11.72
C VAL A 68 0.25 -0.16 -10.23
N TRP A 69 -0.95 0.32 -9.88
CA TRP A 69 -1.39 0.37 -8.48
C TRP A 69 -1.54 -1.02 -7.86
N GLN A 70 -2.03 -1.99 -8.63
CA GLN A 70 -2.16 -3.38 -8.17
C GLN A 70 -0.79 -4.03 -7.95
N THR A 71 0.18 -3.77 -8.83
CA THR A 71 1.56 -4.24 -8.64
C THR A 71 2.15 -3.64 -7.37
N TRP A 72 2.07 -2.31 -7.21
CA TRP A 72 2.55 -1.65 -6.00
C TRP A 72 1.89 -2.18 -4.72
N ALA A 73 0.58 -2.43 -4.74
CA ALA A 73 -0.14 -2.93 -3.58
C ALA A 73 0.30 -4.36 -3.20
N LYS A 74 0.57 -5.23 -4.19
CA LYS A 74 1.09 -6.59 -3.96
C LYS A 74 2.50 -6.56 -3.38
N ASP A 75 3.37 -5.73 -3.94
CA ASP A 75 4.74 -5.58 -3.44
C ASP A 75 4.73 -5.04 -2.00
N THR A 76 3.89 -4.05 -1.73
CA THR A 76 3.65 -3.51 -0.38
C THR A 76 3.14 -4.59 0.57
N ALA A 77 2.17 -5.41 0.15
CA ALA A 77 1.62 -6.49 0.96
C ALA A 77 2.68 -7.54 1.34
N ASN A 78 3.59 -7.87 0.40
CA ASN A 78 4.70 -8.80 0.63
C ASN A 78 5.75 -8.20 1.58
N GLN A 79 6.10 -6.92 1.39
CA GLN A 79 7.04 -6.22 2.26
C GLN A 79 6.49 -6.10 3.69
N VAL A 80 5.21 -5.75 3.84
CA VAL A 80 4.54 -5.69 5.15
C VAL A 80 4.49 -7.07 5.82
N ALA A 81 4.18 -8.15 5.08
CA ALA A 81 4.22 -9.51 5.61
C ALA A 81 5.62 -9.89 6.12
N SER A 82 6.67 -9.48 5.40
CA SER A 82 8.07 -9.67 5.81
C SER A 82 8.38 -8.86 7.08
N LEU A 83 7.94 -7.61 7.15
CA LEU A 83 8.11 -6.76 8.33
C LEU A 83 7.43 -7.34 9.58
N PHE A 84 6.24 -7.94 9.45
CA PHE A 84 5.61 -8.63 10.59
C PHE A 84 6.49 -9.74 11.14
N LYS A 85 7.11 -10.54 10.27
CA LYS A 85 8.03 -11.59 10.69
C LYS A 85 9.22 -11.02 11.45
N ASP A 86 9.81 -9.94 10.97
CA ASP A 86 10.98 -9.30 11.60
C ASP A 86 10.65 -8.66 12.95
N VAL A 87 9.47 -8.06 13.05
CA VAL A 87 9.07 -7.23 14.19
C VAL A 87 8.38 -8.04 15.29
N THR A 88 7.54 -9.01 14.93
CA THR A 88 6.76 -9.81 15.89
C THR A 88 7.29 -11.22 16.06
N GLY A 89 8.21 -11.68 15.20
CA GLY A 89 8.71 -13.05 15.19
C GLY A 89 7.68 -14.09 14.73
N ALA A 90 6.55 -13.65 14.16
CA ALA A 90 5.44 -14.51 13.78
C ALA A 90 5.12 -14.33 12.29
N LEU A 91 4.60 -15.38 11.66
CA LEU A 91 4.10 -15.28 10.29
C LEU A 91 2.73 -14.61 10.30
N TRP A 92 2.54 -13.68 9.38
CA TRP A 92 1.28 -13.00 9.15
C TRP A 92 0.87 -13.13 7.70
N VAL A 93 -0.43 -13.23 7.46
CA VAL A 93 -1.04 -13.20 6.14
C VAL A 93 -1.57 -11.79 5.90
N THR A 94 -1.27 -11.24 4.72
CA THR A 94 -1.78 -9.95 4.28
C THR A 94 -2.80 -10.15 3.14
N ASN A 95 -3.87 -9.37 3.14
CA ASN A 95 -4.90 -9.38 2.11
C ASN A 95 -5.25 -7.96 1.68
N ILE A 96 -5.17 -7.69 0.38
CA ILE A 96 -5.54 -6.40 -0.21
C ILE A 96 -7.07 -6.33 -0.22
N GLN A 97 -7.63 -5.51 0.67
CA GLN A 97 -9.08 -5.33 0.77
C GLN A 97 -9.57 -4.30 -0.25
N HIS A 98 -8.83 -3.19 -0.37
CA HIS A 98 -9.25 -2.09 -1.23
C HIS A 98 -8.08 -1.21 -1.68
N ILE A 99 -8.15 -0.70 -2.91
CA ILE A 99 -7.25 0.33 -3.44
C ILE A 99 -8.12 1.48 -3.92
N GLU A 100 -8.04 2.62 -3.25
CA GLU A 100 -8.79 3.82 -3.58
C GLU A 100 -7.88 4.87 -4.24
N PRO A 101 -8.14 5.28 -5.49
CA PRO A 101 -7.50 6.44 -6.07
C PRO A 101 -8.08 7.73 -5.49
N VAL A 102 -7.25 8.51 -4.80
CA VAL A 102 -7.72 9.73 -4.11
C VAL A 102 -7.53 10.97 -4.96
N LYS A 103 -6.34 11.14 -5.54
CA LYS A 103 -5.98 12.37 -6.25
C LYS A 103 -4.91 12.13 -7.31
N SER A 104 -5.01 12.84 -8.43
CA SER A 104 -3.90 13.01 -9.37
C SER A 104 -3.14 14.29 -9.02
N TYR A 105 -1.85 14.16 -8.70
CA TYR A 105 -1.01 15.31 -8.32
C TYR A 105 -0.26 15.93 -9.51
N ALA A 106 0.14 15.11 -10.47
CA ALA A 106 0.85 15.49 -11.68
C ALA A 106 0.64 14.38 -12.74
N PRO A 107 1.01 14.60 -14.02
CA PRO A 107 1.02 13.52 -14.99
C PRO A 107 1.77 12.31 -14.44
N ARG A 108 1.09 11.16 -14.41
CA ARG A 108 1.60 9.87 -13.93
C ARG A 108 1.89 9.77 -12.43
N VAL A 109 1.55 10.79 -11.62
CA VAL A 109 1.71 10.75 -10.15
C VAL A 109 0.33 10.73 -9.50
N HIS A 110 -0.02 9.58 -8.94
CA HIS A 110 -1.31 9.32 -8.33
C HIS A 110 -1.16 9.07 -6.85
N HIS A 111 -1.92 9.82 -6.04
CA HIS A 111 -2.14 9.45 -4.65
C HIS A 111 -3.22 8.38 -4.60
N ILE A 112 -2.83 7.22 -4.09
CA ILE A 112 -3.73 6.11 -3.81
C ILE A 112 -3.69 5.76 -2.33
N VAL A 113 -4.71 5.04 -1.89
CA VAL A 113 -4.83 4.51 -0.55
C VAL A 113 -5.08 3.01 -0.62
N LEU A 114 -4.29 2.24 0.12
CA LEU A 114 -4.41 0.80 0.26
C LEU A 114 -4.96 0.45 1.65
N ASP A 115 -6.12 -0.23 1.68
CA ASP A 115 -6.56 -0.96 2.87
C ASP A 115 -6.00 -2.39 2.80
N LEU A 116 -5.03 -2.66 3.66
CA LEU A 116 -4.38 -3.96 3.78
C LEU A 116 -4.81 -4.62 5.10
N GLU A 117 -5.60 -5.68 5.00
CA GLU A 117 -5.88 -6.54 6.15
C GLU A 117 -4.66 -7.39 6.47
N CYS A 118 -4.28 -7.43 7.74
CA CYS A 118 -3.13 -8.18 8.23
C CYS A 118 -3.61 -9.08 9.37
N ARG A 119 -3.42 -10.39 9.24
CA ARG A 119 -3.83 -11.38 10.26
C ARG A 119 -2.65 -12.27 10.66
N PRO A 120 -2.51 -12.62 11.96
CA PRO A 120 -1.58 -13.65 12.37
C PRO A 120 -1.96 -14.99 11.73
N SER A 121 -0.96 -15.79 11.34
CA SER A 121 -1.14 -17.14 10.79
C SER A 121 -1.35 -18.20 11.87
#